data_AF-A0A0L0G5L8-F1
#
_entry.id   AF-A0A0L0G5L8-F1
#
_cell.length_a   1.000
_cell.length_b   1.000
_cell.length_c   1.000
_cell.angle_alpha   90.00
_cell.angle_beta   90.00
_cell.angle_gamma   90.00
#
_symmetry.space_group_name_H-M   'P 1'
#
loop_
_entity.id
_entity.type
_entity.pdbx_description
1 polymer ?
#
loop_
_entity_poly.entity_id
_entity_poly.type
_entity_poly.pdbx_seq_one_letter_code
_entity_poly.pdbx_strand_id
1 'polypeptide(L)'
;MVDLCRKSHSLSDAERSNTTAQLNEHIAMVSRDAVRDILGHNGPPTTQQVRIQKHCIPQYQLGHLERMGEIDWLLRATTKGCVSVLGSSYRGVSVNDCVRFAKNTAKGLAQGKMVTGLSDV
;
A
#
# COMPACT_ATOMS: atom_id res chain seq x y z
N MET A 1 -16.81 2.29 9.34
CA MET A 1 -15.94 1.08 9.27
C MET A 1 -14.43 1.42 9.34
N VAL A 2 -14.05 2.57 9.93
CA VAL A 2 -12.63 2.98 10.12
C VAL A 2 -12.24 3.01 11.61
N ASP A 3 -13.22 2.94 12.51
CA ASP A 3 -13.04 3.12 13.96
C ASP A 3 -12.48 1.91 14.73
N LEU A 4 -12.54 0.71 14.15
CA LEU A 4 -11.99 -0.49 14.80
C LEU A 4 -10.45 -0.48 14.83
N CYS A 5 -9.78 0.26 13.95
CA CYS A 5 -8.32 0.25 13.85
C CYS A 5 -7.64 1.19 14.86
N ARG A 6 -8.27 2.31 15.24
CA ARG A 6 -7.67 3.30 16.16
C ARG A 6 -7.53 2.77 17.59
N LYS A 7 -8.45 1.89 18.02
CA LYS A 7 -8.41 1.20 19.32
C LYS A 7 -7.26 0.19 19.44
N SER A 8 -6.67 -0.25 18.32
CA SER A 8 -5.60 -1.24 18.37
C SER A 8 -4.27 -0.70 18.88
N HIS A 9 -4.01 0.63 18.84
CA HIS A 9 -2.75 1.22 19.30
C HIS A 9 -2.57 1.24 20.82
N SER A 10 -3.65 1.12 21.60
CA SER A 10 -3.65 1.15 23.07
C SER A 10 -3.77 -0.23 23.73
N LEU A 11 -3.79 -1.31 22.95
CA LEU A 11 -3.94 -2.68 23.45
C LEU A 11 -2.58 -3.33 23.68
N SER A 12 -2.49 -4.18 24.72
CA SER A 12 -1.35 -5.05 24.99
C SER A 12 -1.15 -6.09 23.87
N ASP A 13 0.06 -6.61 23.72
CA ASP A 13 0.40 -7.55 22.63
C ASP A 13 -0.46 -8.83 22.66
N ALA A 14 -0.86 -9.30 23.84
CA ALA A 14 -1.74 -10.46 24.01
C ALA A 14 -3.17 -10.18 23.51
N GLU A 15 -3.72 -8.99 23.80
CA GLU A 15 -5.06 -8.59 23.36
C GLU A 15 -5.13 -8.38 21.85
N ARG A 16 -4.05 -7.84 21.25
CA ARG A 16 -3.92 -7.72 19.79
C ARG A 16 -3.87 -9.07 19.10
N SER A 17 -3.16 -10.04 19.68
CA SER A 17 -3.05 -11.40 19.14
C SER A 17 -4.40 -12.12 19.14
N ASN A 18 -5.12 -12.07 20.26
CA ASN A 18 -6.44 -12.71 20.38
C ASN A 18 -7.49 -12.09 19.43
N THR A 19 -7.51 -10.75 19.33
CA THR A 19 -8.42 -10.04 18.40
C THR A 19 -8.12 -10.37 16.95
N THR A 20 -6.84 -10.49 16.58
CA THR A 20 -6.43 -10.82 15.21
C THR A 20 -6.80 -12.26 14.85
N ALA A 21 -6.65 -13.21 15.78
CA ALA A 21 -7.06 -14.59 15.59
C ALA A 21 -8.58 -14.71 15.35
N GLN A 22 -9.38 -14.04 16.19
CA GLN A 22 -10.84 -13.99 16.04
C GLN A 22 -11.27 -13.37 14.69
N LEU A 23 -10.61 -12.29 14.27
CA LEU A 23 -10.89 -11.63 13.00
C LEU A 23 -10.51 -12.50 11.80
N ASN A 24 -9.39 -13.22 11.88
CA ASN A 24 -8.96 -14.13 10.82
C ASN A 24 -9.96 -15.27 10.64
N GLU A 25 -10.49 -15.86 11.72
CA GLU A 25 -11.52 -16.90 11.62
C GLU A 25 -12.82 -16.37 11.00
N HIS A 26 -13.21 -15.14 11.36
CA HIS A 26 -14.39 -14.51 10.77
C HIS A 26 -14.22 -14.27 9.26
N ILE A 27 -13.07 -13.73 8.83
CA ILE A 27 -12.76 -13.51 7.40
C ILE A 27 -12.72 -14.84 6.65
N ALA A 28 -12.12 -15.87 7.27
CA ALA A 28 -12.09 -17.23 6.77
C ALA A 28 -13.51 -17.77 6.50
N MET A 29 -14.43 -17.60 7.45
CA MET A 29 -15.82 -18.02 7.33
C MET A 29 -16.53 -17.30 6.19
N VAL A 30 -16.52 -15.96 6.17
CA VAL A 30 -17.15 -15.14 5.12
C VAL A 30 -16.60 -15.46 3.73
N SER A 31 -15.29 -15.73 3.62
CA SER A 31 -14.68 -16.10 2.35
C SER A 31 -15.15 -17.47 1.86
N ARG A 32 -15.35 -18.45 2.75
CA ARG A 32 -15.91 -19.76 2.39
C ARG A 32 -17.33 -19.63 1.89
N ASP A 33 -18.15 -18.82 2.55
CA ASP A 33 -19.53 -18.56 2.10
C ASP A 33 -19.55 -17.90 0.71
N ALA A 34 -18.70 -16.90 0.46
CA ALA A 34 -18.60 -16.27 -0.86
C ALA A 34 -18.15 -17.25 -1.96
N VAL A 35 -17.19 -18.13 -1.66
CA VAL A 35 -16.74 -19.19 -2.59
C VAL A 35 -17.87 -20.18 -2.88
N ARG A 36 -18.64 -20.58 -1.86
CA ARG A 36 -19.81 -21.43 -2.03
C ARG A 36 -20.84 -20.79 -2.95
N ASP A 37 -21.16 -19.52 -2.70
CA ASP A 37 -22.22 -18.82 -3.40
C ASP A 37 -21.85 -18.51 -4.87
N ILE A 38 -20.57 -18.19 -5.13
CA ILE A 38 -20.08 -17.85 -6.49
C ILE A 38 -19.72 -19.10 -7.30
N LEU A 39 -19.07 -20.08 -6.68
CA LEU A 39 -18.49 -21.24 -7.37
C LEU A 39 -19.23 -22.57 -7.11
N GLY A 40 -20.24 -22.58 -6.24
CA GLY A 40 -21.02 -23.78 -5.89
C GLY A 40 -20.24 -24.83 -5.08
N HIS A 41 -19.06 -24.50 -4.57
CA HIS A 41 -18.22 -25.44 -3.83
C HIS A 41 -18.62 -25.49 -2.35
N ASN A 42 -19.09 -26.66 -1.91
CA ASN A 42 -19.56 -26.89 -0.53
C ASN A 42 -18.53 -27.59 0.38
N GLY A 43 -17.36 -27.97 -0.15
CA GLY A 43 -16.33 -28.67 0.61
C GLY A 43 -15.45 -27.74 1.47
N PRO A 44 -14.81 -28.25 2.52
CA PRO A 44 -13.81 -27.48 3.26
C PRO A 44 -12.56 -27.26 2.39
N PRO A 45 -11.87 -26.09 2.50
CA PRO A 45 -10.64 -25.85 1.75
C PRO A 45 -9.52 -26.79 2.24
N THR A 46 -8.75 -27.36 1.31
CA THR A 46 -7.55 -28.16 1.64
C THR A 46 -6.52 -27.36 2.41
N THR A 47 -6.44 -26.05 2.16
CA THR A 47 -5.52 -25.15 2.84
C THR A 47 -6.17 -23.78 2.97
N GLN A 48 -5.96 -23.14 4.12
CA GLN A 48 -6.49 -21.82 4.41
C GLN A 48 -5.39 -20.94 4.99
N GLN A 49 -5.22 -19.75 4.41
CA GLN A 49 -4.32 -18.72 4.92
C GLN A 49 -5.00 -17.37 4.85
N VAL A 50 -5.12 -16.71 6.00
CA VAL A 50 -5.69 -15.36 6.10
C VAL A 50 -4.59 -14.41 6.56
N ARG A 51 -4.42 -13.31 5.83
CA ARG A 51 -3.50 -12.23 6.19
C ARG A 51 -4.17 -10.89 5.95
N ILE A 52 -4.23 -10.07 7.00
CA ILE A 52 -4.78 -8.72 6.91
C ILE A 52 -3.65 -7.76 6.59
N GLN A 53 -3.75 -7.13 5.42
CA GLN A 53 -2.78 -6.14 4.97
C GLN A 53 -3.30 -4.73 5.31
N LYS A 54 -2.83 -4.16 6.40
CA LYS A 54 -3.22 -2.81 6.83
C LYS A 54 -2.50 -1.76 5.98
N HIS A 55 -3.23 -0.74 5.52
CA HIS A 55 -2.69 0.39 4.75
C HIS A 55 -1.87 -0.01 3.51
N CYS A 56 -2.22 -1.12 2.87
CA CYS A 56 -1.41 -1.70 1.79
C CYS A 56 -1.68 -1.14 0.40
N ILE A 57 -2.84 -0.52 0.18
CA ILE A 57 -3.21 0.09 -1.11
C ILE A 57 -3.41 1.59 -0.88
N PRO A 58 -2.46 2.44 -1.31
CA PRO A 58 -2.60 3.87 -1.25
C PRO A 58 -3.86 4.34 -1.98
N GLN A 59 -4.59 5.28 -1.37
CA GLN A 59 -5.79 5.86 -1.94
C GLN A 59 -5.46 7.27 -2.45
N TYR A 60 -5.44 7.44 -3.77
CA TYR A 60 -5.22 8.73 -4.40
C TYR A 60 -6.51 9.54 -4.36
N GLN A 61 -6.63 10.37 -3.32
CA GLN A 61 -7.76 11.26 -3.16
C GLN A 61 -7.71 12.40 -4.19
N LEU A 62 -8.82 13.12 -4.33
CA LEU A 62 -8.84 14.38 -5.08
C LEU A 62 -7.70 15.30 -4.60
N GLY A 63 -7.09 16.02 -5.54
CA GLY A 63 -5.90 16.82 -5.24
C GLY A 63 -4.57 16.04 -5.29
N HIS A 64 -4.56 14.76 -5.65
CA HIS A 64 -3.35 13.93 -5.56
C HIS A 64 -2.23 14.43 -6.47
N LEU A 65 -2.55 14.79 -7.72
CA LEU A 65 -1.56 15.27 -8.67
C LEU A 65 -1.01 16.64 -8.26
N GLU A 66 -1.86 17.53 -7.74
CA GLU A 66 -1.42 18.81 -7.18
C GLU A 66 -0.45 18.60 -6.01
N ARG A 67 -0.80 17.71 -5.07
CA ARG A 67 0.10 17.33 -3.95
C ARG A 67 1.42 16.75 -4.46
N MET A 68 1.42 15.94 -5.52
CA MET A 68 2.67 15.42 -6.10
C MET A 68 3.55 16.55 -6.66
N GLY A 69 2.94 17.55 -7.31
CA GLY A 69 3.64 18.74 -7.79
C GLY A 69 4.24 19.58 -6.66
N GLU A 70 3.50 19.78 -5.58
CA GLU A 70 4.00 20.47 -4.38
C GLU A 70 5.20 19.75 -3.75
N ILE A 71 5.12 18.42 -3.62
CA ILE A 71 6.23 17.61 -3.09
C ILE A 71 7.43 17.65 -4.04
N ASP A 72 7.22 17.58 -5.36
CA ASP A 72 8.30 17.72 -6.34
C ASP A 72 9.04 19.06 -6.18
N TRP A 73 8.28 20.16 -6.09
CA TRP A 73 8.84 21.49 -5.88
C TRP A 73 9.60 21.59 -4.56
N LEU A 74 9.02 21.11 -3.45
CA LEU A 74 9.65 21.10 -2.13
C LEU A 74 10.94 20.29 -2.12
N LEU A 75 10.96 19.11 -2.75
CA LEU A 75 12.16 18.27 -2.83
C LEU A 75 13.28 18.98 -3.57
N ARG A 76 12.99 19.65 -4.69
CA ARG A 76 13.99 20.42 -5.45
C ARG A 76 14.54 21.58 -4.60
N ALA A 77 13.65 22.33 -3.95
CA ALA A 77 14.01 23.52 -3.19
C ALA A 77 14.84 23.17 -1.93
N THR A 78 14.48 22.10 -1.23
CA THR A 78 15.05 21.78 0.09
C THR A 78 16.25 20.84 0.03
N THR A 79 16.23 19.87 -0.88
CA THR A 79 17.23 18.79 -0.90
C THR A 79 18.33 18.99 -1.93
N LYS A 80 18.19 20.00 -2.82
CA LYS A 80 19.13 20.31 -3.91
C LYS A 80 19.49 19.10 -4.78
N GLY A 81 18.57 18.15 -4.92
CA GLY A 81 18.75 16.95 -5.75
C GLY A 81 19.37 15.74 -5.06
N CYS A 82 19.62 15.79 -3.76
CA CYS A 82 20.22 14.67 -3.01
C CYS A 82 19.19 13.59 -2.63
N VAL A 83 17.89 13.86 -2.75
CA VAL A 83 16.82 12.95 -2.36
C VAL A 83 15.82 12.77 -3.50
N SER A 84 15.50 11.51 -3.79
CA SER A 84 14.39 11.13 -4.67
C SER A 84 13.44 10.22 -3.89
N VAL A 85 12.14 10.34 -4.17
CA VAL A 85 11.10 9.49 -3.56
C VAL A 85 10.46 8.61 -4.61
N LEU A 86 10.16 7.37 -4.23
CA LEU A 86 9.68 6.31 -5.12
C LEU A 86 8.70 5.40 -4.38
N GLY A 87 7.85 4.72 -5.14
CA GLY A 87 6.93 3.70 -4.63
C GLY A 87 5.47 3.98 -4.95
N SER A 88 4.60 3.10 -4.46
CA SER A 88 3.17 3.08 -4.79
C SER A 88 2.38 4.24 -4.20
N SER A 89 2.96 4.99 -3.27
CA SER A 89 2.32 6.17 -2.67
C SER A 89 2.30 7.39 -3.57
N TYR A 90 3.09 7.39 -4.66
CA TYR A 90 3.34 8.60 -5.45
C TYR A 90 2.66 8.58 -6.81
N ARG A 91 3.14 7.76 -7.75
CA ARG A 91 2.68 7.80 -9.15
C ARG A 91 2.36 6.41 -9.69
N GLY A 92 1.30 5.80 -9.19
CA GLY A 92 0.82 4.49 -9.65
C GLY A 92 0.98 3.42 -8.58
N VAL A 93 -0.04 2.59 -8.44
CA VAL A 93 -0.12 1.56 -7.40
C VAL A 93 0.38 0.20 -7.86
N SER A 94 0.59 0.02 -9.17
CA SER A 94 0.99 -1.28 -9.72
C SER A 94 2.47 -1.56 -9.48
N VAL A 95 2.82 -2.85 -9.45
CA VAL A 95 4.23 -3.28 -9.40
C VAL A 95 4.98 -2.76 -10.64
N ASN A 96 4.34 -2.77 -11.80
CA ASN A 96 4.93 -2.29 -13.06
C ASN A 96 5.29 -0.81 -12.98
N ASP A 97 4.42 0.01 -12.39
CA ASP A 97 4.68 1.43 -12.17
C ASP A 97 5.89 1.60 -11.25
N CYS A 98 5.87 0.96 -10.07
CA CYS A 98 6.97 1.03 -9.11
C CYS A 98 8.33 0.67 -9.75
N VAL A 99 8.37 -0.40 -10.54
CA VAL A 99 9.58 -0.83 -11.26
C VAL A 99 10.00 0.19 -12.32
N ARG A 100 9.05 0.68 -13.13
CA ARG A 100 9.31 1.66 -14.19
C ARG A 100 9.86 2.97 -13.60
N PHE A 101 9.22 3.53 -12.58
CA PHE A 101 9.64 4.76 -11.94
C PHE A 101 11.00 4.60 -11.25
N ALA A 102 11.21 3.49 -10.52
CA ALA A 102 12.51 3.22 -9.90
C ALA A 102 13.64 3.14 -10.94
N LYS A 103 13.41 2.41 -12.04
CA LYS A 103 14.40 2.27 -13.13
C LYS A 103 14.71 3.60 -13.80
N ASN A 104 13.70 4.42 -14.09
CA ASN A 104 13.88 5.71 -14.73
C ASN A 104 14.63 6.69 -13.83
N THR A 105 14.27 6.76 -12.55
CA THR A 105 14.95 7.61 -11.57
C THR A 105 16.39 7.18 -11.35
N ALA A 106 16.65 5.87 -11.19
CA ALA A 106 18.01 5.35 -11.05
C ALA A 106 18.88 5.68 -12.27
N LYS A 107 18.35 5.56 -13.50
CA LYS A 107 19.05 5.98 -14.72
C LYS A 107 19.35 7.48 -14.73
N GLY A 108 18.40 8.31 -14.31
CA GLY A 108 18.60 9.76 -14.21
C GLY A 108 19.72 10.11 -13.24
N LEU A 109 19.71 9.52 -12.05
CA LEU A 109 20.75 9.69 -11.04
C LEU A 109 22.12 9.25 -11.54
N ALA A 110 22.21 8.07 -12.19
CA ALA A 110 23.46 7.57 -12.77
C ALA A 110 24.02 8.49 -13.87
N GLN A 111 23.16 9.27 -14.54
CA GLN A 111 23.54 10.27 -15.54
C GLN A 111 23.86 11.64 -14.92
N GLY A 112 23.87 11.77 -13.58
CA GLY A 112 24.10 13.04 -12.88
C GLY A 112 22.95 14.04 -12.99
N LYS A 113 21.76 13.59 -13.41
CA LYS A 113 20.57 14.46 -13.48
C LYS A 113 19.96 14.66 -12.10
N MET A 114 19.54 15.89 -11.82
CA MET A 114 18.72 16.18 -10.64
C MET A 114 17.29 15.67 -10.84
N VAL A 115 16.99 14.50 -10.28
CA VAL A 115 15.68 13.85 -10.35
C VAL A 115 15.09 13.64 -8.96
N THR A 116 13.80 13.88 -8.84
CA THR A 116 13.03 13.74 -7.58
C THR A 116 12.25 12.42 -7.51
N GLY A 117 12.07 11.74 -8.65
CA GLY A 117 11.18 10.58 -8.79
C GLY A 117 9.69 10.93 -8.95
N LEU A 118 9.33 12.22 -8.86
CA LEU A 118 7.94 12.70 -8.99
C LEU A 118 7.67 13.53 -10.25
N SER A 119 8.73 13.91 -10.96
CA SER A 119 8.64 14.65 -12.21
C SER A 119 8.08 13.74 -13.32
N ASP A 120 7.27 14.30 -14.21
CA ASP A 120 6.87 13.63 -15.44
C ASP A 120 8.13 13.29 -16.25
N VAL A 121 8.33 11.99 -16.49
CA VAL A 121 9.38 11.44 -17.37
C VAL A 121 8.84 11.34 -18.77
#